data_AF-A0A3D3JPH4-F1
#
_entry.id   AF-A0A3D3JPH4-F1
#
_cell.length_a   1.000
_cell.length_b   1.000
_cell.length_c   1.000
_cell.angle_alpha   90.00
_cell.angle_beta   90.00
_cell.angle_gamma   90.00
#
_symmetry.space_group_name_H-M   'P 1'
#
loop_
_entity.id
_entity.type
_entity.pdbx_description
1 polymer ?
#
loop_
_entity_poly.entity_id
_entity_poly.type
_entity_poly.pdbx_seq_one_letter_code
_entity_poly.pdbx_strand_id
1 'polypeptide(L)'
;MTESAAGLQRKVAAFGIDKIQRHIFLCCDQTKPKCCDKACSLASWEHLKSRLTELGLDRAGGVYRTKANCLRICEQGPIALVYPEGTWYHSCTP
;
A
#
# COMPACT_ATOMS: atom_id res chain seq x y z
N MET A 1 23.49 -17.95 10.53
CA MET A 1 22.54 -16.93 10.03
C MET A 1 22.23 -17.11 8.54
N THR A 2 21.97 -18.31 8.03
CA THR A 2 22.31 -18.58 6.61
C THR A 2 21.22 -19.21 5.73
N GLU A 3 20.15 -19.79 6.28
CA GLU A 3 19.14 -20.46 5.43
C GLU A 3 17.79 -19.72 5.36
N SER A 4 17.31 -19.21 6.51
CA SER A 4 16.09 -18.39 6.59
C SER A 4 16.20 -17.09 5.77
N ALA A 5 17.36 -16.42 5.84
CA ALA A 5 17.62 -15.21 5.07
C ALA A 5 17.61 -15.46 3.56
N ALA A 6 18.17 -16.59 3.10
CA ALA A 6 18.17 -16.97 1.69
C ALA A 6 16.74 -17.27 1.19
N GLY A 7 15.90 -17.87 2.02
CA GLY A 7 14.48 -18.12 1.70
C GLY A 7 13.67 -16.84 1.48
N LEU A 8 13.87 -15.83 2.33
CA LEU A 8 13.22 -14.53 2.18
C LEU A 8 13.64 -13.85 0.87
N GLN A 9 14.94 -13.80 0.56
CA GLN A 9 15.40 -13.10 -0.64
C GLN A 9 14.96 -13.76 -1.94
N ARG A 10 14.83 -15.09 -1.98
CA ARG A 10 14.22 -15.77 -3.13
C ARG A 10 12.79 -15.31 -3.36
N LYS A 11 11.99 -15.14 -2.30
CA LYS A 11 10.61 -14.64 -2.41
C LYS A 11 10.58 -13.18 -2.84
N VAL A 12 11.41 -12.33 -2.24
CA VAL A 12 11.53 -10.91 -2.62
C VAL A 12 11.82 -10.78 -4.12
N ALA A 13 12.82 -11.51 -4.63
CA ALA A 13 13.18 -11.52 -6.04
C ALA A 13 12.07 -12.09 -6.94
N ALA A 14 11.42 -13.19 -6.53
CA ALA A 14 10.34 -13.82 -7.29
C ALA A 14 9.13 -12.89 -7.48
N PHE A 15 8.84 -12.03 -6.51
CA PHE A 15 7.77 -11.04 -6.59
C PHE A 15 8.24 -9.67 -7.11
N GLY A 16 9.52 -9.51 -7.41
CA GLY A 16 10.11 -8.23 -7.84
C GLY A 16 10.05 -7.14 -6.78
N ILE A 17 9.99 -7.52 -5.50
CA ILE A 17 9.90 -6.57 -4.37
C ILE A 17 11.22 -5.79 -4.19
N ASP A 18 12.34 -6.35 -4.63
CA ASP A 18 13.65 -5.70 -4.70
C ASP A 18 13.73 -4.58 -5.74
N LYS A 19 12.75 -4.47 -6.64
CA LYS A 19 12.76 -3.55 -7.78
C LYS A 19 11.55 -2.62 -7.81
N ILE A 20 10.85 -2.45 -6.68
CA ILE A 20 9.66 -1.61 -6.59
C ILE A 20 9.96 -0.17 -7.03
N GLN A 21 9.18 0.34 -7.97
CA GLN A 21 9.30 1.70 -8.48
C GLN A 21 8.57 2.68 -7.59
N ARG A 22 7.38 2.28 -7.09
CA ARG A 22 6.58 3.08 -6.16
C ARG A 22 5.97 2.21 -5.08
N HIS A 23 5.81 2.79 -3.89
CA HIS A 23 5.15 2.13 -2.76
C HIS A 23 4.06 3.02 -2.18
N ILE A 24 2.82 2.57 -2.31
CA ILE A 24 1.64 3.23 -1.74
C ILE A 24 1.35 2.63 -0.36
N PHE A 25 1.36 3.48 0.66
CA PHE A 25 0.84 3.19 1.98
C PHE A 25 -0.55 3.81 2.10
N LEU A 26 -1.58 2.97 2.18
CA LEU A 26 -2.96 3.42 2.36
C LEU A 26 -3.36 3.24 3.82
N CYS A 27 -3.81 4.31 4.47
CA CYS A 27 -4.48 4.28 5.77
C CYS A 27 -5.77 3.46 5.62
N CYS A 28 -5.75 2.21 6.08
CA CYS A 28 -6.80 1.23 5.85
C CYS A 28 -6.91 0.25 7.02
N ASP A 29 -8.12 -0.22 7.28
CA ASP A 29 -8.39 -1.22 8.32
C ASP A 29 -7.94 -0.74 9.70
N GLN A 30 -8.23 0.52 10.01
CA GLN A 30 -7.78 1.18 11.22
C GLN A 30 -8.38 0.50 12.46
N THR A 31 -7.58 0.29 13.49
CA THR A 31 -8.08 -0.18 14.80
C THR A 31 -8.97 0.89 15.45
N LYS A 32 -8.62 2.16 15.24
CA LYS A 32 -9.39 3.33 15.68
C LYS A 32 -9.59 4.26 14.48
N PRO A 33 -10.72 4.17 13.76
CA PRO A 33 -10.98 5.00 12.58
C PRO A 33 -11.19 6.45 13.00
N LYS A 34 -10.27 7.34 12.58
CA LYS A 34 -10.33 8.79 12.89
C LYS A 34 -10.48 9.67 11.65
N CYS A 35 -9.84 9.30 10.54
CA CYS A 35 -9.87 10.09 9.30
C CYS A 35 -11.00 9.71 8.35
N CYS A 36 -11.46 8.45 8.39
CA CYS A 36 -12.59 7.93 7.62
C CYS A 36 -13.14 6.68 8.29
N ASP A 37 -14.33 6.24 7.87
CA ASP A 37 -14.91 4.97 8.32
C ASP A 37 -14.07 3.79 7.86
N LYS A 38 -14.05 2.73 8.69
CA LYS A 38 -13.34 1.49 8.38
C LYS A 38 -13.81 0.87 7.06
N ALA A 39 -15.13 0.84 6.83
CA ALA A 39 -15.73 0.31 5.61
C ALA A 39 -15.30 1.09 4.36
N CYS A 40 -15.27 2.43 4.44
CA CYS A 40 -14.78 3.30 3.37
C CYS A 40 -13.31 3.01 3.03
N SER A 41 -12.46 2.85 4.04
CA SER A 41 -11.04 2.52 3.83
C SER A 41 -10.84 1.15 3.16
N LEU A 42 -11.66 0.16 3.51
CA LEU A 42 -11.61 -1.18 2.91
C LEU A 42 -12.09 -1.16 1.46
N ALA A 43 -13.13 -0.39 1.13
CA ALA A 43 -13.57 -0.20 -0.25
C ALA A 43 -12.46 0.44 -1.11
N SER A 44 -11.79 1.46 -0.56
CA SER A 44 -10.66 2.13 -1.20
C SER A 44 -9.47 1.21 -1.44
N TRP A 45 -9.18 0.31 -0.48
CA TRP A 45 -8.15 -0.71 -0.64
C TRP A 45 -8.46 -1.72 -1.75
N GLU A 46 -9.70 -2.22 -1.81
CA GLU A 46 -10.11 -3.18 -2.84
C GLU A 46 -10.08 -2.54 -4.24
N HIS A 47 -10.53 -1.28 -4.35
CA HIS A 47 -10.40 -0.51 -5.59
C HIS A 47 -8.94 -0.33 -6.01
N LEU A 48 -8.06 0.11 -5.09
CA LEU A 48 -6.63 0.27 -5.37
C LEU A 48 -6.01 -1.04 -5.89
N LYS A 49 -6.32 -2.18 -5.26
CA LYS A 49 -5.84 -3.49 -5.69
C LYS A 49 -6.33 -3.83 -7.10
N SER A 50 -7.63 -3.67 -7.38
CA SER A 50 -8.22 -3.95 -8.70
C SER A 50 -7.59 -3.09 -9.78
N ARG A 51 -7.51 -1.78 -9.56
CA ARG A 51 -6.97 -0.82 -10.54
C ARG A 51 -5.51 -1.06 -10.86
N LEU A 52 -4.68 -1.41 -9.87
CA LEU A 52 -3.28 -1.74 -10.14
C LEU A 52 -3.14 -3.01 -10.98
N THR A 53 -3.97 -4.03 -10.75
CA THR A 53 -4.00 -5.24 -11.57
C THR A 53 -4.51 -4.95 -12.99
N GLU A 54 -5.59 -4.17 -13.13
CA GLU A 54 -6.16 -3.76 -14.43
C GLU A 54 -5.17 -2.96 -15.28
N LEU A 55 -4.34 -2.13 -14.65
CA LEU A 55 -3.30 -1.35 -15.32
C LEU A 55 -1.98 -2.14 -15.52
N GLY A 56 -1.90 -3.38 -15.03
CA GLY A 56 -0.69 -4.19 -15.07
C GLY A 56 0.48 -3.63 -14.25
N LEU A 57 0.19 -2.77 -13.27
CA LEU A 57 1.18 -2.06 -12.44
C LEU A 57 1.59 -2.85 -11.19
N ASP A 58 0.93 -3.96 -10.88
CA ASP A 58 1.16 -4.73 -9.64
C ASP A 58 2.23 -5.84 -9.76
N ARG A 59 2.98 -5.88 -10.88
CA ARG A 59 3.95 -6.94 -11.20
C ARG A 59 5.35 -6.37 -11.47
N ALA A 60 6.35 -7.24 -11.44
CA ALA A 60 7.72 -6.98 -11.88
C ALA A 60 8.37 -5.70 -11.28
N GLY A 61 8.09 -5.39 -10.02
CA GLY A 61 8.61 -4.20 -9.36
C GLY A 61 7.88 -2.89 -9.71
N GLY A 62 6.64 -2.93 -10.21
CA GLY A 62 5.85 -1.71 -10.42
C GLY A 62 5.45 -1.00 -9.13
N VAL A 63 4.14 -0.93 -8.87
CA VAL A 63 3.55 -0.28 -7.71
C VAL A 63 3.23 -1.31 -6.63
N TYR A 64 3.98 -1.23 -5.53
CA TYR A 64 3.70 -1.99 -4.33
C TYR A 64 2.70 -1.25 -3.44
N ARG A 65 1.90 -2.01 -2.67
CA ARG A 65 0.88 -1.44 -1.79
C ARG A 65 0.89 -2.09 -0.43
N THR A 66 0.68 -1.31 0.61
CA THR A 66 0.58 -1.78 2.00
C THR A 66 -0.59 -1.12 2.69
N LYS A 67 -1.39 -1.93 3.40
CA LYS A 67 -2.34 -1.43 4.39
C LYS A 67 -1.55 -0.90 5.58
N ALA A 68 -1.50 0.41 5.72
CA ALA A 68 -1.04 1.06 6.94
C ALA A 68 -2.25 1.25 7.86
N ASN A 69 -2.13 0.99 9.15
CA ASN A 69 -3.22 1.22 10.09
C ASN A 69 -3.47 2.73 10.25
N CYS A 70 -2.69 3.43 11.07
CA CYS A 70 -2.80 4.89 11.22
C CYS A 70 -1.47 5.57 10.86
N LEU A 71 -1.52 6.56 9.96
CA LEU A 71 -0.38 7.39 9.55
C LEU A 71 -0.22 8.67 10.39
N ARG A 72 -0.96 8.79 11.50
CA ARG A 72 -0.90 9.88 12.52
C ARG A 72 -1.38 11.26 12.09
N ILE A 73 -1.64 11.51 10.81
CA ILE A 73 -2.09 12.80 10.28
C ILE A 73 -3.56 12.77 9.86
N CYS A 74 -4.45 12.36 10.77
CA CYS A 74 -5.86 12.13 10.44
C CYS A 74 -6.57 13.42 10.01
N GLU A 75 -6.77 13.56 8.69
CA GLU A 75 -7.48 14.68 8.05
C GLU A 75 -8.14 14.13 6.78
N GLN A 76 -9.46 14.25 6.62
CA GLN A 76 -10.20 13.88 5.39
C GLN A 76 -9.74 12.56 4.74
N GLY A 77 -9.82 11.42 5.46
CA GLY A 77 -9.30 10.15 4.97
C GLY A 77 -10.13 9.47 3.87
N PRO A 78 -9.67 8.34 3.31
CA PRO A 78 -8.41 7.66 3.61
C PRO A 78 -7.18 8.46 3.17
N ILE A 79 -6.12 8.42 3.98
CA ILE A 79 -4.83 9.03 3.64
C ILE A 79 -3.97 8.02 2.89
N ALA A 80 -3.31 8.47 1.81
CA ALA A 80 -2.28 7.70 1.11
C ALA A 80 -0.94 8.43 1.12
N LEU A 81 0.14 7.67 1.29
CA LEU A 81 1.52 8.13 1.15
C LEU A 81 2.20 7.34 0.03
N VAL A 82 2.88 8.02 -0.88
CA VAL A 82 3.60 7.40 -2.00
C VAL A 82 5.10 7.67 -1.88
N TYR A 83 5.89 6.61 -1.81
CA TYR A 83 7.35 6.67 -1.94
C TYR A 83 7.81 6.24 -3.34
N PRO A 84 8.96 6.73 -3.82
CA PRO A 84 9.96 7.57 -3.12
C PRO A 84 9.62 9.06 -3.01
N GLU A 85 8.57 9.54 -3.69
CA GLU A 85 8.26 10.96 -3.80
C GLU A 85 7.92 11.62 -2.45
N GLY A 86 7.45 10.84 -1.46
CA GLY A 86 7.01 11.37 -0.17
C GLY A 86 5.70 12.16 -0.28
N THR A 87 4.93 11.93 -1.35
CA THR A 87 3.70 12.65 -1.65
C THR A 87 2.54 12.11 -0.82
N TRP A 88 1.75 13.02 -0.25
CA TRP A 88 0.58 12.70 0.56
C TRP A 88 -0.71 13.05 -0.18
N TYR A 89 -1.69 12.17 -0.10
CA TYR A 89 -3.04 12.36 -0.61
C TYR A 89 -4.06 12.12 0.50
N HIS A 90 -5.19 12.81 0.40
CA HIS A 90 -6.35 12.64 1.24
C HIS A 90 -7.58 12.36 0.37
N SER A 91 -8.70 12.01 0.99
CA SER A 91 -9.96 11.67 0.33
C SER A 91 -9.80 10.59 -0.74
N CYS A 92 -8.91 9.62 -0.50
CA CYS A 92 -8.60 8.55 -1.46
C CYS A 92 -9.70 7.49 -1.49
N THR A 93 -10.90 7.87 -1.94
CA THR A 93 -12.05 6.99 -2.17
C THR A 93 -12.20 6.67 -3.66
N PRO A 94 -12.84 5.53 -4.02
CA PRO A 94 -13.17 5.21 -5.42
C PRO A 94 -14.05 6.27 -6.10
#